data_AF-A0A1B6KTF0-F1
#
_entry.id   AF-A0A1B6KTF0-F1
#
_cell.length_a   1.000
_cell.length_b   1.000
_cell.length_c   1.000
_cell.angle_alpha   90.00
_cell.angle_beta   90.00
_cell.angle_gamma   90.00
#
_symmetry.space_group_name_H-M   'P 1'
#
loop_
_entity.id
_entity.type
_entity.pdbx_description
1 polymer ?
#
loop_
_entity_poly.entity_id
_entity_poly.type
_entity_poly.pdbx_seq_one_letter_code
_entity_poly.pdbx_strand_id
1 'polypeptide(L)'
;MTSYLLKSLGSVNRGVLSTNVKCGLGVQCLSTSGIVKSPRKTVPDRTGKNIVFVDGVRTPFLLSGTDYSKLMPHELARHSLLGLLKKTGVPKEVVDYIVYGTVIQEVKTSNIAREAALCAGFSDKTPAHTVTMACISSNQGITTGIGLIAAGVYDVIVAGGVEFMSDIPIR
;
A
#
# COMPACT_ATOMS: atom_id res chain seq x y z
N MET A 1 6.19 8.19 3.78
CA MET A 1 4.95 7.76 3.08
C MET A 1 4.89 6.25 3.06
N THR A 2 3.72 5.64 3.27
CA THR A 2 3.58 4.19 3.49
C THR A 2 2.54 3.58 2.56
N SER A 3 2.78 2.35 2.10
CA SER A 3 1.88 1.55 1.27
C SER A 3 1.75 0.15 1.85
N TYR A 4 0.54 -0.37 1.85
CA TYR A 4 0.14 -1.60 2.53
C TYR A 4 -0.72 -2.42 1.58
N LEU A 5 -0.40 -3.70 1.43
CA LEU A 5 -1.18 -4.63 0.64
C LEU A 5 -2.09 -5.46 1.55
N LEU A 6 -3.40 -5.32 1.36
CA LEU A 6 -4.42 -6.11 2.05
C LEU A 6 -5.06 -7.10 1.07
N LYS A 7 -5.33 -8.32 1.55
CA LYS A 7 -5.92 -9.39 0.74
C LYS A 7 -6.90 -10.23 1.56
N SER A 8 -8.03 -10.59 0.96
CA SER A 8 -8.94 -11.62 1.48
C SER A 8 -8.35 -13.03 1.27
N LEU A 9 -8.34 -13.85 2.32
CA LEU A 9 -7.90 -15.26 2.25
C LEU A 9 -8.86 -16.18 1.48
N GLY A 10 -10.10 -15.74 1.21
CA GLY A 10 -11.19 -16.60 0.78
C GLY A 10 -11.32 -16.90 -0.72
N SER A 11 -10.73 -16.10 -1.62
CA SER A 11 -11.16 -16.10 -3.03
C SER A 11 -10.20 -16.68 -4.08
N VAL A 12 -9.04 -17.24 -3.73
CA VAL A 12 -8.11 -17.74 -4.78
C VAL A 12 -7.53 -19.12 -4.50
N ASN A 13 -7.71 -20.00 -5.49
CA ASN A 13 -7.02 -21.28 -5.71
C ASN A 13 -5.59 -21.27 -5.15
N ARG A 14 -5.25 -22.28 -4.35
CA ARG A 14 -3.95 -22.49 -3.67
C ARG A 14 -2.72 -22.54 -4.60
N GLY A 15 -2.86 -22.31 -5.90
CA GLY A 15 -1.83 -22.51 -6.92
C GLY A 15 -1.03 -21.27 -7.35
N VAL A 16 -1.49 -20.03 -7.11
CA VAL A 16 -0.85 -18.84 -7.74
C VAL A 16 0.30 -18.25 -6.90
N LEU A 17 0.47 -18.67 -5.64
CA LEU A 17 1.55 -18.18 -4.76
C LEU A 17 2.50 -19.29 -4.26
N SER A 18 2.69 -20.35 -5.06
CA SER A 18 3.67 -21.41 -4.77
C SER A 18 4.82 -21.37 -5.78
N THR A 19 5.63 -20.32 -5.77
CA THR A 19 6.91 -20.31 -6.48
C THR A 19 8.03 -20.52 -5.46
N ASN A 20 8.55 -21.75 -5.41
CA ASN A 20 9.81 -22.10 -4.74
C ASN A 20 10.95 -21.33 -5.39
N VAL A 21 11.46 -20.27 -4.75
CA VAL A 21 12.67 -19.58 -5.18
C VAL A 21 13.88 -20.25 -4.50
N LYS A 22 14.62 -21.07 -5.27
CA LYS A 22 15.97 -21.52 -4.89
C LYS A 22 16.94 -20.36 -5.12
N CYS A 23 17.45 -19.74 -4.06
CA CYS A 23 18.51 -18.73 -4.16
C CYS A 23 19.87 -19.40 -3.90
N GLY A 24 20.69 -19.53 -4.94
CA GLY A 24 22.05 -20.02 -4.87
C GLY A 24 23.02 -18.96 -4.33
N LEU A 25 23.90 -19.42 -3.43
CA LEU A 25 25.12 -18.85 -2.87
C LEU A 25 25.47 -17.37 -3.15
N GLY A 26 25.73 -16.63 -2.06
CA GLY A 26 27.00 -15.90 -2.00
C GLY A 26 27.04 -14.44 -1.56
N VAL A 27 26.07 -13.87 -0.84
CA VAL A 27 26.30 -12.64 -0.03
C VAL A 27 25.39 -12.68 1.19
N GLN A 28 25.96 -12.87 2.38
CA GLN A 28 25.22 -12.91 3.65
C GLN A 28 24.75 -11.49 4.04
N CYS A 29 23.57 -11.10 3.57
CA CYS A 29 22.76 -10.11 4.26
C CYS A 29 22.16 -10.81 5.49
N LEU A 30 22.42 -10.30 6.70
CA LEU A 30 21.73 -10.72 7.94
C LEU A 30 20.24 -10.35 7.87
N SER A 31 19.49 -11.08 7.04
CA SER A 31 18.06 -11.24 7.21
C SER A 31 17.89 -12.23 8.34
N THR A 32 17.28 -11.81 9.45
CA THR A 32 16.69 -12.72 10.43
C THR A 32 15.49 -13.42 9.80
N SER A 33 15.75 -14.24 8.78
CA SER A 33 14.83 -15.19 8.19
C SER A 33 14.71 -16.40 9.10
N GLY A 34 14.10 -16.19 10.27
CA GLY A 34 13.35 -17.26 10.90
C GLY A 34 12.00 -17.30 10.19
N ILE A 35 11.75 -18.33 9.38
CA ILE A 35 10.38 -18.65 8.97
C ILE A 35 9.62 -18.99 10.26
N VAL A 36 8.92 -18.02 10.84
CA VAL A 36 8.01 -18.25 11.97
C VAL A 36 6.76 -18.95 11.43
N LYS A 37 6.86 -20.26 11.23
CA LYS A 37 5.72 -21.17 11.11
C LYS A 37 5.24 -21.54 12.52
N SER A 38 4.81 -20.55 13.31
CA SER A 38 3.94 -20.86 14.43
C SER A 38 2.50 -20.76 13.92
N PRO A 39 1.65 -21.79 14.10
CA PRO A 39 0.22 -21.65 13.83
C PRO A 39 -0.31 -20.65 14.87
N ARG A 40 -0.26 -19.37 14.52
CA ARG A 40 -0.79 -18.30 15.36
C ARG A 40 -2.29 -18.54 15.42
N LYS A 41 -2.82 -18.80 16.62
CA LYS A 41 -4.26 -18.98 16.85
C LYS A 41 -4.97 -17.79 16.23
N THR A 42 -5.73 -18.01 15.16
CA THR A 42 -6.55 -16.98 14.55
C THR A 42 -7.66 -16.65 15.53
N VAL A 43 -7.82 -15.37 15.87
CA VAL A 43 -9.03 -14.93 16.57
C VAL A 43 -10.22 -15.29 15.68
N PRO A 44 -11.31 -15.84 16.23
CA PRO A 44 -12.49 -16.15 15.44
C PRO A 44 -13.06 -14.86 14.87
N ASP A 45 -12.97 -14.69 13.55
CA ASP A 45 -13.55 -13.54 12.87
C ASP A 45 -15.08 -13.68 12.86
N ARG A 46 -15.78 -12.68 13.38
CA ARG A 46 -17.24 -12.62 13.40
C ARG A 46 -17.83 -12.35 12.01
N THR A 47 -17.03 -11.85 11.07
CA THR A 47 -17.48 -11.39 9.75
C THR A 47 -17.27 -12.44 8.65
N GLY A 48 -16.66 -13.58 8.97
CA GLY A 48 -16.54 -14.75 8.09
C GLY A 48 -15.50 -14.62 6.97
N LYS A 49 -14.75 -13.51 6.89
CA LYS A 49 -13.69 -13.30 5.89
C LYS A 49 -12.42 -12.84 6.58
N ASN A 50 -11.44 -13.74 6.65
CA ASN A 50 -10.12 -13.41 7.17
C ASN A 50 -9.40 -12.46 6.20
N ILE A 51 -9.29 -11.19 6.59
CA ILE A 51 -8.51 -10.17 5.89
C ILE A 51 -7.09 -10.21 6.42
N VAL A 52 -6.11 -10.33 5.51
CA VAL A 52 -4.69 -10.37 5.88
C VAL A 52 -3.93 -9.18 5.33
N PHE A 53 -2.97 -8.76 6.13
CA PHE A 53 -1.90 -7.88 5.73
C PHE A 53 -0.78 -8.70 5.10
N VAL A 54 -0.53 -8.51 3.80
CA VAL A 54 0.48 -9.28 3.07
C VAL A 54 1.87 -8.71 3.35
N ASP A 55 2.05 -7.44 3.03
CA ASP A 55 3.31 -6.73 3.27
C ASP A 55 3.09 -5.21 3.20
N GLY A 56 4.06 -4.46 3.71
CA GLY A 56 4.10 -3.01 3.66
C GLY A 56 5.48 -2.47 3.29
N VAL A 57 5.47 -1.27 2.71
CA VAL A 57 6.66 -0.49 2.40
C VAL A 57 6.45 0.96 2.79
N ARG A 58 7.54 1.67 3.01
CA ARG A 58 7.50 3.12 3.16
C ARG A 58 8.74 3.77 2.55
N THR A 59 8.59 5.01 2.13
CA THR A 59 9.74 5.88 1.85
C THR A 59 10.44 6.26 3.16
N PRO A 60 11.75 6.55 3.12
CA PRO A 60 12.46 7.18 4.23
C PRO A 60 11.76 8.47 4.66
N PHE A 61 11.62 8.68 5.97
CA PHE A 61 11.12 9.94 6.51
C PHE A 61 12.29 10.93 6.57
N LEU A 62 12.19 11.98 5.76
CA LEU A 62 13.17 13.05 5.71
C LEU A 62 12.57 14.32 6.33
N LEU A 63 13.44 15.19 6.81
CA LEU A 63 13.03 16.49 7.33
C LEU A 63 12.47 17.34 6.19
N SER A 64 11.36 18.05 6.43
CA SER A 64 10.76 18.95 5.45
C SER A 64 11.77 20.00 4.96
N GLY A 65 11.75 20.32 3.66
CA GLY A 65 12.70 21.25 3.05
C GLY A 65 14.07 20.65 2.69
N THR A 66 14.29 19.35 2.89
CA THR A 66 15.53 18.65 2.51
C THR A 66 15.43 17.99 1.13
N ASP A 67 15.79 16.71 0.98
CA ASP A 67 15.98 16.06 -0.33
C ASP A 67 14.68 15.88 -1.13
N TYR A 68 13.52 15.85 -0.46
CA TYR A 68 12.22 15.78 -1.14
C TYR A 68 11.68 17.14 -1.57
N SER A 69 12.34 18.25 -1.26
CA SER A 69 11.85 19.61 -1.52
C SER A 69 11.45 19.89 -2.99
N LYS A 70 12.07 19.19 -3.94
CA LYS A 70 11.82 19.35 -5.38
C LYS A 70 10.73 18.44 -5.94
N LEU A 71 10.17 17.55 -5.13
CA LEU A 71 9.17 16.57 -5.55
C LEU A 71 7.76 17.06 -5.24
N MET A 72 6.78 16.57 -5.99
CA MET A 72 5.36 16.72 -5.65
C MET A 72 4.86 15.54 -4.79
N PRO A 73 3.80 15.71 -3.98
CA PRO A 73 3.30 14.64 -3.11
C PRO A 73 2.91 13.37 -3.90
N HIS A 74 2.29 13.51 -5.08
CA HIS A 74 1.94 12.34 -5.89
C HIS A 74 3.17 11.55 -6.39
N GLU A 75 4.34 12.17 -6.52
CA GLU A 75 5.58 11.48 -6.91
C GLU A 75 6.14 10.65 -5.76
N LEU A 76 6.11 11.19 -4.53
CA LEU A 76 6.42 10.40 -3.33
C LEU A 76 5.49 9.18 -3.23
N ALA A 77 4.23 9.36 -3.63
CA ALA A 77 3.23 8.31 -3.68
C ALA A 77 3.46 7.24 -4.72
N ARG A 78 3.85 7.67 -5.91
CA ARG A 78 4.34 6.77 -6.94
C ARG A 78 5.53 5.95 -6.44
N HIS A 79 6.51 6.56 -5.75
CA HIS A 79 7.69 5.84 -5.27
C HIS A 79 7.35 4.73 -4.25
N SER A 80 6.43 4.99 -3.31
CA SER A 80 6.02 3.95 -2.36
C SER A 80 5.22 2.83 -3.03
N LEU A 81 4.35 3.17 -3.98
CA LEU A 81 3.62 2.19 -4.78
C LEU A 81 4.55 1.29 -5.60
N LEU A 82 5.52 1.86 -6.29
CA LEU A 82 6.51 1.09 -7.04
C LEU A 82 7.39 0.23 -6.11
N GLY A 83 7.76 0.76 -4.93
CA GLY A 83 8.46 0.01 -3.90
C GLY A 83 7.65 -1.20 -3.42
N LEU A 84 6.33 -1.05 -3.27
CA LEU A 84 5.43 -2.13 -2.85
C LEU A 84 5.38 -3.21 -3.92
N LEU A 85 5.16 -2.82 -5.18
CA LEU A 85 5.13 -3.75 -6.32
C LEU A 85 6.46 -4.50 -6.46
N LYS A 86 7.60 -3.80 -6.35
CA LYS A 86 8.93 -4.42 -6.44
C LYS A 86 9.20 -5.41 -5.30
N LYS A 87 8.76 -5.09 -4.08
CA LYS A 87 8.97 -5.95 -2.90
C LYS A 87 8.05 -7.17 -2.90
N THR A 88 6.79 -6.98 -3.28
CA THR A 88 5.76 -8.03 -3.22
C THR A 88 5.71 -8.90 -4.47
N GLY A 89 6.18 -8.40 -5.61
CA GLY A 89 6.09 -9.10 -6.90
C GLY A 89 4.64 -9.29 -7.40
N VAL A 90 3.69 -8.54 -6.84
CA VAL A 90 2.27 -8.68 -7.18
C VAL A 90 1.99 -8.04 -8.54
N PRO A 91 1.30 -8.75 -9.46
CA PRO A 91 0.88 -8.17 -10.73
C PRO A 91 -0.11 -7.03 -10.50
N LYS A 92 0.00 -5.97 -11.28
CA LYS A 92 -0.78 -4.73 -11.08
C LYS A 92 -2.28 -4.95 -11.35
N GLU A 93 -2.58 -5.92 -12.19
CA GLU A 93 -3.92 -6.30 -12.64
C GLU A 93 -4.75 -6.95 -11.52
N VAL A 94 -4.08 -7.49 -10.50
CA VAL A 94 -4.73 -8.12 -9.35
C VAL A 94 -5.17 -7.08 -8.31
N VAL A 95 -4.72 -5.83 -8.41
CA VAL A 95 -5.14 -4.77 -7.48
C VAL A 95 -6.48 -4.18 -7.93
N ASP A 96 -7.51 -4.45 -7.14
CA ASP A 96 -8.88 -4.01 -7.44
C ASP A 96 -9.13 -2.56 -7.04
N TYR A 97 -8.49 -2.11 -5.96
CA TYR A 97 -8.77 -0.79 -5.37
C TYR A 97 -7.54 -0.18 -4.72
N ILE A 98 -7.42 1.15 -4.79
CA ILE A 98 -6.32 1.89 -4.16
C ILE A 98 -6.87 3.05 -3.30
N VAL A 99 -6.37 3.19 -2.08
CA VAL A 99 -6.78 4.27 -1.18
C VAL A 99 -5.58 4.89 -0.48
N TYR A 100 -5.45 6.21 -0.53
CA TYR A 100 -4.35 6.94 0.13
C TYR A 100 -4.85 8.03 1.05
N GLY A 101 -4.26 8.09 2.24
CA GLY A 101 -4.43 9.19 3.18
C GLY A 101 -3.51 10.37 2.88
N THR A 102 -4.01 11.60 2.92
CA THR A 102 -3.19 12.82 2.91
C THR A 102 -3.92 13.95 3.64
N VAL A 103 -3.19 14.85 4.32
CA VAL A 103 -3.79 15.98 5.04
C VAL A 103 -3.69 17.25 4.20
N ILE A 104 -2.48 17.58 3.77
CA ILE A 104 -2.25 18.78 2.97
C ILE A 104 -2.49 18.41 1.50
N GLN A 105 -3.58 18.92 0.93
CA GLN A 105 -3.92 18.65 -0.46
C GLN A 105 -3.17 19.61 -1.40
N GLU A 106 -2.57 19.03 -2.43
CA GLU A 106 -2.06 19.77 -3.58
C GLU A 106 -3.18 19.94 -4.61
N VAL A 107 -3.50 21.19 -4.96
CA VAL A 107 -4.66 21.55 -5.81
C VAL A 107 -4.59 20.89 -7.18
N LYS A 108 -3.38 20.75 -7.74
CA LYS A 108 -3.16 20.07 -9.03
C LYS A 108 -3.46 18.57 -8.99
N THR A 109 -3.41 17.97 -7.81
CA THR A 109 -3.59 16.53 -7.60
C THR A 109 -4.63 16.28 -6.52
N SER A 110 -5.85 16.80 -6.70
CA SER A 110 -6.93 16.68 -5.71
C SER A 110 -7.14 15.22 -5.25
N ASN A 111 -7.11 14.28 -6.19
CA ASN A 111 -7.09 12.84 -5.89
C ASN A 111 -5.67 12.26 -6.02
N ILE A 112 -4.80 12.58 -5.06
CA ILE A 112 -3.41 12.08 -5.02
C ILE A 112 -3.34 10.54 -5.18
N ALA A 113 -4.27 9.78 -4.61
CA ALA A 113 -4.29 8.33 -4.75
C ALA A 113 -4.39 7.89 -6.22
N ARG A 114 -5.25 8.55 -6.99
CA ARG A 114 -5.46 8.26 -8.41
C ARG A 114 -4.29 8.71 -9.27
N GLU A 115 -3.79 9.92 -9.07
CA GLU A 115 -2.64 10.43 -9.82
C GLU A 115 -1.40 9.55 -9.58
N ALA A 116 -1.13 9.21 -8.33
CA ALA A 116 -0.02 8.33 -7.98
C ALA A 116 -0.16 6.91 -8.56
N ALA A 117 -1.38 6.36 -8.57
CA ALA A 117 -1.65 5.05 -9.13
C ALA A 117 -1.39 5.01 -10.65
N LEU A 118 -1.87 6.02 -11.38
CA LEU A 118 -1.62 6.14 -12.81
C LEU A 118 -0.13 6.34 -13.11
N CYS A 119 0.56 7.20 -12.35
CA CYS A 119 2.01 7.39 -12.51
C CYS A 119 2.86 6.16 -12.13
N ALA A 120 2.35 5.29 -11.24
CA ALA A 120 2.97 3.99 -10.92
C ALA A 120 2.63 2.90 -11.96
N GLY A 121 1.75 3.22 -12.92
CA GLY A 121 1.33 2.36 -14.01
C GLY A 121 0.37 1.26 -13.59
N PHE A 122 -0.46 1.48 -12.57
CA PHE A 122 -1.63 0.64 -12.33
C PHE A 122 -2.64 0.78 -13.46
N SER A 123 -3.56 -0.17 -13.58
CA SER A 123 -4.58 -0.18 -14.63
C SER A 123 -5.50 1.03 -14.52
N ASP A 124 -5.90 1.60 -15.66
CA ASP A 124 -6.91 2.66 -15.72
C ASP A 124 -8.24 2.23 -15.09
N LYS A 125 -8.51 0.92 -15.11
CA LYS A 125 -9.72 0.30 -14.53
C LYS A 125 -9.69 0.23 -13.01
N THR A 126 -8.52 0.33 -12.36
CA THR A 126 -8.40 0.23 -10.90
C THR A 126 -8.82 1.56 -10.26
N PRO A 127 -10.02 1.69 -9.67
CA PRO A 127 -10.44 2.91 -9.00
C PRO A 127 -9.52 3.27 -7.83
N ALA A 128 -9.39 4.57 -7.58
CA ALA A 128 -8.63 5.08 -6.44
C ALA A 128 -9.26 6.34 -5.87
N HIS A 129 -9.21 6.50 -4.55
CA HIS A 129 -9.60 7.74 -3.89
C HIS A 129 -8.67 8.14 -2.75
N THR A 130 -8.62 9.44 -2.51
CA THR A 130 -7.90 10.03 -1.39
C THR A 130 -8.84 10.18 -0.20
N VAL A 131 -8.34 9.89 1.00
CA VAL A 131 -9.03 10.15 2.27
C VAL A 131 -8.24 11.13 3.11
N THR A 132 -8.94 11.93 3.91
CA THR A 132 -8.32 12.92 4.79
C THR A 132 -8.97 12.83 6.17
N MET A 133 -8.16 12.54 7.17
CA MET A 133 -8.52 12.48 8.59
C MET A 133 -7.29 12.81 9.45
N ALA A 134 -6.76 14.02 9.29
CA ALA A 134 -5.59 14.52 10.04
C ALA A 134 -4.44 13.49 10.12
N CYS A 135 -3.76 13.39 11.26
CA CYS A 135 -2.64 12.47 11.48
C CYS A 135 -2.98 11.00 11.23
N ILE A 136 -4.26 10.63 11.29
CA ILE A 136 -4.74 9.25 11.10
C ILE A 136 -5.27 8.99 9.69
N SER A 137 -5.02 9.88 8.73
CA SER A 137 -5.47 9.73 7.34
C SER A 137 -5.03 8.40 6.72
N SER A 138 -3.79 7.97 6.97
CA SER A 138 -3.31 6.67 6.48
C SER A 138 -4.05 5.48 7.11
N ASN A 139 -4.39 5.59 8.40
CA ASN A 139 -5.17 4.56 9.10
C ASN A 139 -6.60 4.54 8.59
N GLN A 140 -7.20 5.70 8.31
CA GLN A 140 -8.50 5.79 7.67
C GLN A 140 -8.48 5.09 6.31
N GLY A 141 -7.41 5.26 5.51
CA GLY A 141 -7.26 4.54 4.24
C GLY A 141 -7.27 3.02 4.42
N ILE A 142 -6.52 2.51 5.41
CA ILE A 142 -6.51 1.09 5.76
C ILE A 142 -7.92 0.63 6.17
N THR A 143 -8.58 1.36 7.06
CA THR A 143 -9.93 1.04 7.55
C THR A 143 -10.96 1.02 6.41
N THR A 144 -10.92 2.01 5.51
CA THR A 144 -11.78 2.04 4.32
C THR A 144 -11.53 0.82 3.43
N GLY A 145 -10.27 0.44 3.20
CA GLY A 145 -9.92 -0.76 2.45
C GLY A 145 -10.43 -2.05 3.12
N ILE A 146 -10.21 -2.20 4.42
CA ILE A 146 -10.72 -3.34 5.19
C ILE A 146 -12.25 -3.43 5.09
N GLY A 147 -12.94 -2.30 5.20
CA GLY A 147 -14.40 -2.24 5.06
C GLY A 147 -14.89 -2.71 3.69
N LEU A 148 -14.21 -2.31 2.62
CA LEU A 148 -14.53 -2.74 1.25
C LEU A 148 -14.30 -4.24 1.03
N ILE A 149 -13.23 -4.80 1.62
CA ILE A 149 -12.97 -6.25 1.55
C ILE A 149 -13.99 -7.03 2.38
N ALA A 150 -14.29 -6.56 3.60
CA ALA A 150 -15.28 -7.16 4.48
C ALA A 150 -16.67 -7.16 3.84
N ALA A 151 -17.05 -6.06 3.18
CA ALA A 151 -18.29 -5.95 2.41
C ALA A 151 -18.31 -6.85 1.16
N GLY A 152 -17.17 -7.40 0.74
CA GLY A 152 -17.05 -8.24 -0.44
C GLY A 152 -17.14 -7.50 -1.77
N VAL A 153 -16.86 -6.20 -1.77
CA VAL A 153 -16.83 -5.38 -2.98
C VAL A 153 -15.54 -5.65 -3.78
N TYR A 154 -14.42 -5.84 -3.08
CA TYR A 154 -13.10 -6.09 -3.65
C TYR A 154 -12.35 -7.14 -2.83
N ASP A 155 -11.36 -7.80 -3.43
CA ASP A 155 -10.58 -8.85 -2.76
C ASP A 155 -9.16 -8.39 -2.42
N VAL A 156 -8.58 -7.52 -3.25
CA VAL A 156 -7.21 -7.02 -3.10
C VAL A 156 -7.19 -5.50 -3.16
N ILE A 157 -6.73 -4.88 -2.07
CA ILE A 157 -6.68 -3.43 -1.94
C ILE A 157 -5.30 -2.99 -1.51
N VAL A 158 -4.80 -1.92 -2.14
CA VAL A 158 -3.61 -1.20 -1.68
C VAL A 158 -4.05 0.03 -0.90
N ALA A 159 -3.71 0.07 0.39
CA ALA A 159 -3.96 1.21 1.25
C ALA A 159 -2.64 1.92 1.61
N GLY A 160 -2.66 3.21 1.88
CA GLY A 160 -1.45 3.92 2.24
C GLY A 160 -1.66 5.37 2.67
N GLY A 161 -0.58 6.14 2.71
CA GLY A 161 -0.65 7.57 2.94
C GLY A 161 0.59 8.33 2.53
N VAL A 162 0.38 9.55 2.07
CA VAL A 162 1.39 10.53 1.67
C VAL A 162 1.23 11.82 2.44
N GLU A 163 2.35 12.44 2.77
CA GLU A 163 2.35 13.80 3.26
C GLU A 163 3.57 14.52 2.71
N PHE A 164 3.40 15.81 2.41
CA PHE A 164 4.46 16.66 1.90
C PHE A 164 4.35 18.06 2.51
N MET A 165 5.35 18.44 3.30
CA MET A 165 5.33 19.69 4.08
C MET A 165 6.36 20.73 3.58
N SER A 166 7.14 20.41 2.54
CA SER A 166 8.25 21.29 2.10
C SER A 166 7.78 22.51 1.31
N ASP A 167 6.53 22.53 0.87
CA ASP A 167 6.01 23.52 -0.07
C ASP A 167 4.57 23.93 0.29
N ILE A 168 4.39 24.77 1.32
CA ILE A 168 3.10 25.42 1.59
C ILE A 168 3.31 26.81 2.21
N PRO A 169 2.80 27.88 1.57
CA PRO A 169 1.99 28.80 2.37
C PRO A 169 0.62 29.21 1.78
N ILE A 170 0.32 29.13 0.48
CA ILE A 170 -1.03 29.22 -0.18
C ILE A 170 -0.81 29.05 -1.70
N ARG A 171 -1.70 28.36 -2.42
CA ARG A 171 -1.75 28.29 -3.89
C ARG A 171 -3.14 28.59 -4.44
#